data_AF-A0A7C2K6E5-F1
#
_entry.id   AF-A0A7C2K6E5-F1
#
_cell.length_a   1.000
_cell.length_b   1.000
_cell.length_c   1.000
_cell.angle_alpha   90.00
_cell.angle_beta   90.00
_cell.angle_gamma   90.00
#
_symmetry.space_group_name_H-M   'P 1'
#
loop_
_entity.id
_entity.type
_entity.pdbx_description
1 polymer ?
#
loop_
_entity_poly.entity_id
_entity_poly.type
_entity_poly.pdbx_seq_one_letter_code
_entity_poly.pdbx_strand_id
1 'polypeptide(L)'
;HVRADSLEGVLRNQGWQERARASDAGPAREFAHPDYAGRIGIIAPYSKDFCKACNRLRVTSVGDLRLCLFGEFGIPLRHYLQDDAQQPELVAAILGQIGQKHAGHALLQGHTGITPHLAATGG
;
A
#
# COMPACT_ATOMS: atom_id res chain seq x y z
N HIS A 1 17.78 8.77 11.33
CA HIS A 1 16.38 8.57 10.91
C HIS A 1 15.48 9.50 11.71
N VAL A 2 14.59 10.25 11.06
CA VAL A 2 13.58 11.09 11.75
C VAL A 2 12.25 10.32 11.80
N ARG A 3 11.53 10.39 12.93
CA ARG A 3 10.22 9.74 13.09
C ARG A 3 9.14 10.58 12.39
N ALA A 4 8.19 9.91 11.75
CA ALA A 4 7.05 10.55 11.11
C ALA A 4 6.24 11.41 12.11
N ASP A 5 5.93 10.86 13.29
CA ASP A 5 5.18 11.56 14.35
C ASP A 5 5.81 12.90 14.74
N SER A 6 7.14 12.99 14.72
CA SER A 6 7.86 14.24 15.03
C SER A 6 7.64 15.29 13.94
N LEU A 7 7.70 14.91 12.66
CA LEU A 7 7.46 15.81 11.55
C LEU A 7 6.01 16.27 11.48
N GLU A 8 5.07 15.35 11.73
CA GLU A 8 3.65 15.67 11.79
C GLU A 8 3.34 16.65 12.93
N GLY A 9 3.99 16.49 14.09
CA GLY A 9 3.91 17.46 15.19
C GLY A 9 4.40 18.84 14.79
N VAL A 10 5.52 18.93 14.08
CA VAL A 10 6.04 20.21 13.54
C VAL A 10 5.05 20.84 12.57
N LEU A 11 4.50 20.06 11.63
CA LEU A 11 3.52 20.56 10.66
C LEU A 11 2.28 21.12 11.37
N ARG A 12 1.72 20.38 12.34
CA ARG A 12 0.55 20.82 13.11
C ARG A 12 0.85 22.11 13.90
N ASN A 13 2.01 22.21 14.53
CA ASN A 13 2.44 23.41 15.25
C ASN A 13 2.63 24.62 14.33
N GLN A 14 2.89 24.40 13.04
CA GLN A 14 3.01 25.44 12.02
C GLN A 14 1.68 25.71 11.28
N GLY A 15 0.55 25.23 11.79
CA GLY A 15 -0.77 25.52 11.23
C GLY A 15 -1.22 24.59 10.10
N TRP A 16 -0.43 23.56 9.75
CA TRP A 16 -0.82 22.59 8.74
C TRP A 16 -1.88 21.62 9.29
N GLN A 17 -2.89 21.35 8.48
CA GLN A 17 -4.04 20.53 8.84
C GLN A 17 -4.04 19.23 8.04
N GLU A 18 -4.23 18.12 8.74
CA GLU A 18 -4.34 16.80 8.12
C GLU A 18 -5.66 16.70 7.35
N ARG A 19 -5.57 16.21 6.11
CA ARG A 19 -6.73 16.04 5.24
C ARG A 19 -7.40 14.69 5.48
N ALA A 20 -8.72 14.68 5.29
CA ALA A 20 -9.48 13.43 5.26
C ALA A 20 -8.98 12.52 4.13
N ARG A 21 -8.87 11.22 4.43
CA ARG A 21 -8.39 10.22 3.49
C ARG A 21 -9.54 9.74 2.60
N ALA A 22 -9.39 9.86 1.28
CA ALA A 22 -10.30 9.26 0.31
C ALA A 22 -10.11 7.73 0.24
N SER A 23 -11.13 7.00 -0.23
CA SER A 23 -11.09 5.53 -0.31
C SER A 23 -10.02 4.99 -1.27
N ASP A 24 -9.64 5.77 -2.26
CA ASP A 24 -8.61 5.50 -3.27
C ASP A 24 -7.26 6.16 -2.94
N ALA A 25 -7.15 6.85 -1.80
CA ALA A 25 -5.95 7.59 -1.44
C ALA A 25 -4.72 6.68 -1.28
N GLY A 26 -3.57 7.22 -1.69
CA GLY A 26 -2.27 6.59 -1.52
C GLY A 26 -1.83 6.45 -0.05
N PRO A 27 -0.63 5.90 0.21
CA PRO A 27 -0.18 5.62 1.57
C PRO A 27 0.20 6.86 2.39
N ALA A 28 0.27 8.03 1.76
CA ALA A 28 0.65 9.27 2.42
C ALA A 28 -0.46 9.82 3.32
N ARG A 29 -0.07 10.37 4.48
CA ARG A 29 -0.90 11.30 5.23
C ARG A 29 -0.66 12.70 4.67
N GLU A 30 -1.71 13.31 4.12
CA GLU A 30 -1.61 14.60 3.46
C GLU A 30 -1.95 15.74 4.41
N PHE A 31 -1.15 16.79 4.35
CA PHE A 31 -1.34 18.03 5.09
C PHE A 31 -1.50 19.20 4.12
N ALA A 32 -2.41 20.11 4.43
CA ALA A 32 -2.64 21.36 3.70
C ALA A 32 -2.59 22.55 4.66
N HIS A 33 -2.32 23.73 4.14
CA HIS A 33 -2.29 24.97 4.90
C HIS A 33 -3.12 26.04 4.17
N PRO A 34 -3.92 26.87 4.87
CA PRO A 34 -4.74 27.90 4.23
C PRO A 34 -3.91 28.91 3.43
N ASP A 35 -2.72 29.25 3.90
CA ASP A 35 -1.87 30.27 3.29
C ASP A 35 -1.02 29.75 2.10
N TYR A 36 -1.05 28.44 1.81
CA TYR A 36 -0.22 27.83 0.76
C TYR A 36 -1.03 27.00 -0.22
N ALA A 37 -0.73 27.11 -1.52
CA ALA A 37 -1.37 26.29 -2.55
C ALA A 37 -0.90 24.83 -2.56
N GLY A 38 0.26 24.55 -1.95
CA GLY A 38 0.89 23.23 -1.93
C GLY A 38 0.35 22.28 -0.84
N ARG A 39 0.72 21.01 -0.96
CA ARG A 39 0.46 19.98 0.06
C ARG A 39 1.74 19.26 0.44
N ILE A 40 1.78 18.74 1.67
CA ILE A 40 2.87 17.90 2.17
C ILE A 40 2.30 16.52 2.46
N GLY A 41 2.92 15.48 1.87
CA GLY A 41 2.57 14.09 2.11
C GLY A 41 3.67 13.37 2.90
N ILE A 42 3.31 12.76 4.03
CA ILE A 42 4.23 11.94 4.83
C ILE A 42 3.91 10.46 4.60
N ILE A 43 4.90 9.69 4.10
CA ILE A 43 4.81 8.25 3.92
C ILE A 43 5.68 7.58 4.99
N ALA A 44 5.06 6.84 5.91
CA ALA A 44 5.72 6.19 7.03
C ALA A 44 5.60 4.64 6.93
N PRO A 45 6.39 3.98 6.06
CA PRO A 45 6.22 2.55 5.75
C PRO A 45 6.52 1.62 6.94
N TYR A 46 7.30 2.07 7.93
CA TYR A 46 7.61 1.30 9.15
C TYR A 46 6.61 1.53 10.29
N SER A 47 5.58 2.37 10.09
CA SER A 47 4.55 2.58 11.11
C SER A 47 3.68 1.33 11.26
N LYS A 48 3.31 1.02 12.51
CA LYS A 48 2.41 -0.10 12.83
C LYS A 48 1.04 0.03 12.15
N ASP A 49 0.61 1.26 11.86
CA ASP A 49 -0.69 1.55 11.27
C ASP A 49 -0.66 1.68 9.75
N PHE A 50 0.52 1.58 9.12
CA PHE A 50 0.68 1.75 7.67
C PHE A 50 -0.24 0.80 6.87
N CYS A 51 -0.30 -0.46 7.28
CA CYS A 51 -1.08 -1.48 6.58
C CYS A 51 -2.60 -1.38 6.83
N LYS A 52 -3.04 -0.75 7.92
CA LYS A 52 -4.47 -0.69 8.28
C LYS A 52 -5.32 0.01 7.21
N ALA A 53 -4.75 0.99 6.54
CA ALA A 53 -5.40 1.73 5.46
C ALA A 53 -4.94 1.28 4.06
N CYS A 54 -4.22 0.15 3.94
CA CYS A 54 -3.68 -0.32 2.67
C CYS A 54 -4.79 -0.95 1.81
N ASN A 55 -5.13 -0.28 0.73
CA ASN A 55 -6.11 -0.69 -0.29
C ASN A 55 -5.46 -1.25 -1.57
N ARG A 56 -4.15 -1.50 -1.57
CA ARG A 56 -3.42 -1.92 -2.78
C ARG A 56 -3.34 -3.43 -2.93
N LEU A 57 -3.52 -3.89 -4.16
CA LEU A 57 -3.12 -5.19 -4.70
C LEU A 57 -2.17 -4.92 -5.88
N ARG A 58 -1.29 -5.87 -6.19
CA ARG A 58 -0.37 -5.74 -7.34
C ARG A 58 -0.42 -7.00 -8.19
N VAL A 59 -0.19 -6.86 -9.49
CA VAL A 59 0.03 -7.98 -10.41
C VAL A 59 1.46 -7.85 -10.94
N THR A 60 2.24 -8.91 -10.82
CA THR A 60 3.61 -8.94 -11.35
C THR A 60 3.62 -9.05 -12.87
N SER A 61 4.76 -8.76 -13.51
CA SER A 61 4.91 -8.89 -14.98
C SER A 61 4.69 -10.32 -15.51
N VAL A 62 4.89 -11.34 -14.66
CA VAL A 62 4.62 -12.74 -15.02
C VAL A 62 3.15 -13.15 -14.81
N GLY A 63 2.34 -12.28 -14.22
CA GLY A 63 0.91 -12.50 -14.00
C GLY A 63 0.55 -13.05 -12.61
N ASP A 64 1.37 -12.81 -11.59
CA ASP A 64 1.04 -13.21 -10.22
C ASP A 64 0.37 -12.08 -9.44
N LEU A 65 -0.75 -12.37 -8.78
CA LEU A 65 -1.35 -11.51 -7.78
C LEU A 65 -0.48 -11.48 -6.51
N ARG A 66 -0.26 -10.26 -6.01
CA ARG A 66 0.41 -9.97 -4.74
C ARG A 66 -0.53 -9.17 -3.85
N LEU A 67 -0.88 -9.74 -2.70
CA LEU A 67 -1.74 -9.10 -1.70
C LEU A 67 -0.99 -8.05 -0.87
N CYS A 68 0.34 -8.15 -0.82
CA CYS A 68 1.22 -7.24 -0.11
C CYS A 68 2.51 -7.03 -0.93
N LEU A 69 3.12 -5.84 -0.80
CA LEU A 69 4.44 -5.58 -1.38
C LEU A 69 5.51 -6.51 -0.80
N PHE A 70 5.40 -6.83 0.48
CA PHE A 70 6.36 -7.65 1.24
C PHE A 70 5.83 -9.06 1.49
N GLY A 71 4.92 -9.55 0.64
CA GLY A 71 4.42 -10.92 0.71
C GLY A 71 5.49 -11.93 0.28
N GLU A 72 5.32 -13.18 0.71
CA GLU A 72 6.28 -14.25 0.44
C GLU A 72 5.95 -15.05 -0.84
N PHE A 73 4.70 -15.00 -1.30
CA PHE A 73 4.23 -15.79 -2.45
C PHE A 73 3.34 -14.97 -3.38
N GLY A 74 3.21 -15.45 -4.61
CA GLY A 74 2.36 -14.89 -5.66
C GLY A 74 1.29 -15.91 -6.02
N ILE A 75 0.08 -15.44 -6.29
CA ILE A 75 -1.00 -16.31 -6.77
C ILE A 75 -1.05 -16.20 -8.29
N PRO A 76 -0.83 -17.27 -9.06
CA PRO A 76 -0.83 -17.19 -10.52
C PRO A 76 -2.24 -16.82 -11.00
N LEU A 77 -2.34 -15.69 -11.72
CA LEU A 77 -3.57 -15.27 -12.39
C LEU A 77 -3.52 -15.52 -13.89
N ARG A 78 -2.34 -15.81 -14.44
CA ARG A 78 -2.11 -15.88 -15.90
C ARG A 78 -3.11 -16.80 -16.60
N HIS A 79 -3.45 -17.95 -16.02
CA HIS A 79 -4.38 -18.91 -16.62
C HIS A 79 -5.86 -18.47 -16.61
N TYR A 80 -6.21 -17.45 -15.82
CA TYR A 80 -7.52 -16.79 -15.84
C TYR A 80 -7.58 -15.57 -16.76
N LEU A 81 -6.46 -15.23 -17.42
CA LEU A 81 -6.31 -14.07 -18.30
C LEU A 81 -6.12 -14.48 -19.77
N GLN A 82 -6.54 -15.69 -20.15
CA GLN A 82 -6.36 -16.21 -21.51
C GLN A 82 -7.53 -15.86 -22.43
N ASP A 83 -8.74 -15.71 -21.88
CA ASP A 83 -9.96 -15.39 -22.63
C ASP A 83 -10.93 -14.55 -21.77
N ASP A 84 -11.66 -13.62 -22.38
CA ASP A 84 -12.62 -12.73 -21.70
C ASP A 84 -13.78 -13.51 -21.05
N ALA A 85 -14.11 -14.70 -21.56
CA ALA A 85 -15.10 -15.58 -20.96
C ALA A 85 -14.71 -16.07 -19.55
N GLN A 86 -13.42 -15.99 -19.19
CA GLN A 86 -12.90 -16.39 -17.88
C GLN A 86 -13.00 -15.29 -16.80
N GLN A 87 -13.58 -14.13 -17.14
CA GLN A 87 -13.73 -13.01 -16.21
C GLN A 87 -14.41 -13.40 -14.88
N PRO A 88 -15.49 -14.21 -14.85
CA PRO A 88 -16.13 -14.63 -13.61
C PRO A 88 -15.17 -15.43 -12.70
N GLU A 89 -14.40 -16.36 -13.28
CA GLU A 89 -13.41 -17.18 -12.58
C GLU A 89 -12.26 -16.33 -12.03
N LEU A 90 -11.79 -15.35 -12.80
CA LEU A 90 -10.78 -14.40 -12.36
C LEU A 90 -11.25 -13.61 -11.14
N VAL A 91 -12.48 -13.07 -11.19
CA VAL A 91 -13.07 -12.31 -10.07
C VAL A 91 -13.21 -13.20 -8.84
N ALA A 92 -13.71 -14.42 -8.99
CA ALA A 92 -13.83 -15.38 -7.90
C ALA A 92 -12.46 -15.71 -7.28
N ALA A 93 -11.44 -15.93 -8.12
CA ALA A 93 -10.08 -16.18 -7.67
C ALA A 93 -9.52 -15.00 -6.87
N ILE A 94 -9.64 -13.77 -7.37
CA ILE A 94 -9.15 -12.57 -6.67
C ILE A 94 -9.87 -12.39 -5.32
N LEU A 95 -11.20 -12.48 -5.30
CA LEU A 95 -11.99 -12.31 -4.07
C LEU A 95 -11.65 -13.38 -3.02
N GLY A 96 -11.47 -14.63 -3.45
CA GLY A 96 -11.05 -15.73 -2.57
C GLY A 96 -9.68 -15.51 -1.92
N GLN A 97 -8.79 -14.76 -2.58
CA GLN A 97 -7.45 -14.45 -2.06
C GLN A 97 -7.43 -13.20 -1.18
N ILE A 98 -8.27 -12.20 -1.44
CA ILE A 98 -8.29 -10.95 -0.65
C ILE A 98 -8.50 -11.23 0.85
N GLY A 99 -9.32 -12.24 1.20
CA GLY A 99 -9.52 -12.67 2.59
C GLY A 99 -8.26 -13.16 3.29
N GLN A 100 -7.21 -13.56 2.54
CA GLN A 100 -5.93 -14.02 3.07
C GLN A 100 -4.93 -12.87 3.28
N LYS A 101 -5.32 -11.61 2.98
CA LYS A 101 -4.45 -10.46 3.18
C LYS A 101 -4.19 -10.25 4.68
N HIS A 102 -2.94 -10.45 5.09
CA HIS A 102 -2.51 -10.18 6.46
C HIS A 102 -2.76 -8.72 6.85
N ALA A 103 -3.10 -8.50 8.13
CA ALA A 103 -3.38 -7.17 8.68
C ALA A 103 -2.15 -6.23 8.65
N GLY A 104 -0.94 -6.77 8.57
CA GLY A 104 0.28 -6.00 8.45
C GLY A 104 1.48 -6.81 7.95
N HIS A 105 2.49 -6.10 7.46
CA HIS A 105 3.80 -6.67 7.14
C HIS A 105 4.72 -6.67 8.37
N ALA A 106 5.77 -7.48 8.35
CA ALA A 106 6.71 -7.64 9.46
C ALA A 106 8.06 -6.92 9.22
N LEU A 107 8.04 -5.73 8.62
CA LEU A 107 9.24 -4.92 8.37
C LEU A 107 10.03 -4.59 9.65
N LEU A 108 9.35 -4.39 10.79
CA LEU A 108 10.02 -4.11 12.07
C LEU A 108 10.81 -5.33 12.58
N GLN A 109 10.44 -6.52 12.14
CA GLN A 109 11.11 -7.79 12.42
C GLN A 109 12.16 -8.13 11.35
N GLY A 110 12.39 -7.24 10.38
CA GLY A 110 13.33 -7.47 9.28
C GLY A 110 12.79 -8.35 8.15
N HIS A 111 11.51 -8.74 8.18
CA HIS A 111 10.92 -9.56 7.13
C HIS A 111 10.44 -8.69 5.96
N THR A 112 11.19 -8.70 4.87
CA THR A 112 10.85 -7.99 3.61
C THR A 112 10.10 -8.87 2.61
N GLY A 113 9.83 -10.13 2.97
CA GLY A 113 9.30 -11.13 2.05
C GLY A 113 10.24 -11.36 0.87
N ILE A 114 9.70 -11.56 -0.32
CA ILE A 114 10.52 -11.75 -1.53
C ILE A 114 10.96 -10.43 -2.20
N THR A 115 10.63 -9.28 -1.62
CA THR A 115 10.96 -7.97 -2.22
C THR A 115 12.29 -7.49 -1.65
N PRO A 116 13.39 -7.53 -2.42
CA PRO A 116 14.70 -7.07 -1.93
C PRO A 116 14.74 -5.54 -1.77
N HIS A 117 14.09 -4.81 -2.68
CA HIS A 117 13.96 -3.35 -2.65
C HIS A 117 12.59 -2.91 -3.19
N LEU A 118 12.06 -1.79 -2.69
CA LEU A 118 10.74 -1.24 -3.03
C LEU A 118 10.50 -1.05 -4.55
N ALA A 119 11.56 -0.81 -5.32
CA ALA A 119 11.47 -0.58 -6.77
C ALA A 119 11.23 -1.87 -7.59
N ALA A 120 11.45 -3.05 -7.03
CA ALA A 120 11.45 -4.31 -7.79
C ALA A 120 10.06 -4.73 -8.30
N THR A 121 8.99 -4.24 -7.68
CA THR A 121 7.60 -4.65 -7.98
C THR A 121 6.68 -3.47 -8.30
N GLY A 122 7.26 -2.31 -8.61
CA GLY A 122 6.54 -1.07 -8.92
C GLY A 122 5.97 -0.39 -7.67
N GLY A 123 6.39 0.86 -7.43
CA GLY A 123 6.00 1.69 -6.28
C GLY A 123 4.50 1.95 -6.21
#